data_AF-L8HD06-F1
#
_entry.id   AF-L8HD06-F1
#
_cell.length_a   1.000
_cell.length_b   1.000
_cell.length_c   1.000
_cell.angle_alpha   90.00
_cell.angle_beta   90.00
_cell.angle_gamma   90.00
#
_symmetry.space_group_name_H-M   'P 1'
#
loop_
_entity.id
_entity.type
_entity.pdbx_description
1 polymer ?
#
loop_
_entity_poly.entity_id
_entity_poly.type
_entity_poly.pdbx_seq_one_letter_code
_entity_poly.pdbx_strand_id
1 'polypeptide(L)'
;MEGPSQDDGALITEQIIEELRQEREREEMEEREWDSKDLNANFVDLLLTIEEDVPSGELFSFLFDLLEEYSELAPHEAESRTGKGQELDFFSVFFQLLPRCGTSLQVVLLKRLNDLVSESDRVKGYCCQRGWVTRLLHMLHYQPLDSEVVLRELFILMESLGSFSLSSKELKQLLRFLYGQTTPDFEDSGAASDDSPEGKQLLQELYPPVQRIVKKQERRWPSCFWDFNGRENKSGVMIPTWKSVWPLNDGYSFCAWLSISSNKDVLPLNRGRRSLPPEQATIRPHLFSFACDDGRGMELFFVSQYLVVLSRQGKNKHAWIKFNYRFKKERWYFVAVAHIYHFLRRSEVLLYVNGQLVEQQYLIYPKIDRY
;
A
#
# COMPACT_ATOMS: atom_id res chain seq x y z
N MET A 1 12.64 -50.10 44.19
CA MET A 1 11.67 -49.45 43.28
C MET A 1 12.36 -48.20 42.77
N GLU A 2 13.03 -48.31 41.63
CA GLU A 2 13.56 -47.14 40.92
C GLU A 2 12.38 -46.41 40.29
N GLY A 3 12.22 -45.13 40.62
CA GLY A 3 11.23 -44.25 39.99
C GLY A 3 11.70 -43.86 38.58
N PRO A 4 10.78 -43.51 37.67
CA PRO A 4 11.13 -43.22 36.28
C PRO A 4 12.07 -42.02 36.23
N SER A 5 13.09 -42.13 35.37
CA SER A 5 14.18 -41.18 35.26
C SER A 5 13.68 -39.85 34.69
N GLN A 6 14.26 -38.75 35.15
CA GLN A 6 13.91 -37.39 34.72
C GLN A 6 14.26 -37.12 33.23
N ASP A 7 14.97 -38.05 32.58
CA ASP A 7 15.35 -38.03 31.16
C ASP A 7 14.20 -38.47 30.23
N ASP A 8 13.29 -39.34 30.70
CA ASP A 8 12.22 -39.88 29.87
C ASP A 8 11.17 -38.81 29.49
N GLY A 9 10.96 -37.82 30.37
CA GLY A 9 10.04 -36.71 30.11
C GLY A 9 10.56 -35.69 29.09
N ALA A 10 11.89 -35.50 29.01
CA ALA A 10 12.50 -34.61 28.03
C ALA A 10 12.45 -35.24 26.63
N LEU A 11 12.69 -36.54 26.54
CA LEU A 11 12.65 -37.30 25.28
C LEU A 11 11.25 -37.30 24.64
N ILE A 12 10.19 -37.45 25.46
CA ILE A 12 8.80 -37.41 25.00
C ILE A 12 8.42 -36.00 24.50
N THR A 13 8.96 -34.95 25.12
CA THR A 13 8.65 -33.57 24.73
C THR A 13 9.30 -33.21 23.39
N GLU A 14 10.54 -33.67 23.13
CA GLU A 14 11.18 -33.48 21.82
C GLU A 14 10.50 -34.26 20.70
N GLN A 15 10.02 -35.48 20.96
CA GLN A 15 9.25 -36.25 19.97
C GLN A 15 7.96 -35.55 19.54
N ILE A 16 7.22 -34.97 20.49
CA ILE A 16 5.97 -34.24 20.18
C ILE A 16 6.26 -32.96 19.38
N ILE A 17 7.35 -32.26 19.68
CA ILE A 17 7.74 -31.05 18.94
C ILE A 17 8.11 -31.39 17.49
N GLU A 18 8.82 -32.50 17.29
CA GLU A 18 9.22 -32.95 15.95
C GLU A 18 8.02 -33.44 15.12
N GLU A 19 7.06 -34.14 15.75
CA GLU A 19 5.80 -34.52 15.08
C GLU A 19 4.99 -33.30 14.64
N LEU A 20 4.83 -32.29 15.52
CA LEU A 20 4.12 -31.05 15.18
C LEU A 20 4.81 -30.26 14.06
N ARG A 21 6.14 -30.33 13.99
CA ARG A 21 6.91 -29.70 12.90
C ARG A 21 6.68 -30.40 11.57
N GLN A 22 6.67 -31.74 11.56
CA GLN A 22 6.41 -32.53 10.36
C GLN A 22 4.95 -32.44 9.90
N GLU A 23 4.01 -32.21 10.81
CA GLU A 23 2.60 -31.97 10.48
C GLU A 23 2.42 -30.58 9.85
N ARG A 24 3.02 -29.53 10.43
CA ARG A 24 3.04 -28.19 9.82
C ARG A 24 3.72 -28.18 8.43
N GLU A 25 4.84 -28.88 8.26
CA GLU A 25 5.53 -28.96 6.97
C GLU A 25 4.70 -29.73 5.92
N ARG A 26 3.85 -30.69 6.35
CA ARG A 26 2.89 -31.37 5.48
C ARG A 26 1.71 -30.48 5.11
N GLU A 27 1.12 -29.78 6.08
CA GLU A 27 0.06 -28.79 5.82
C GLU A 27 0.55 -27.70 4.85
N GLU A 28 1.76 -27.17 5.04
CA GLU A 28 2.36 -26.20 4.11
C GLU A 28 2.66 -26.79 2.72
N MET A 29 2.96 -28.10 2.61
CA MET A 29 3.14 -28.77 1.32
C MET A 29 1.80 -29.03 0.63
N GLU A 30 0.77 -29.44 1.38
CA GLU A 30 -0.58 -29.65 0.87
C GLU A 30 -1.21 -28.32 0.44
N GLU A 31 -1.02 -27.24 1.19
CA GLU A 31 -1.46 -25.88 0.83
C GLU A 31 -0.74 -25.38 -0.44
N ARG A 32 0.57 -25.63 -0.57
CA ARG A 32 1.33 -25.30 -1.80
C ARG A 32 0.93 -26.18 -3.00
N GLU A 33 0.59 -27.45 -2.78
CA GLU A 33 0.09 -28.34 -3.85
C GLU A 33 -1.33 -27.99 -4.28
N TRP A 34 -2.19 -27.58 -3.33
CA TRP A 34 -3.55 -27.11 -3.57
C TRP A 34 -3.54 -25.81 -4.39
N ASP A 35 -2.71 -24.83 -4.02
CA ASP A 35 -2.54 -23.56 -4.75
C ASP A 35 -2.14 -23.76 -6.22
N SER A 36 -1.32 -24.77 -6.54
CA SER A 36 -0.72 -24.91 -7.88
C SER A 36 -1.49 -25.79 -8.86
N LYS A 37 -2.21 -26.83 -8.39
CA LYS A 37 -2.89 -27.79 -9.28
C LYS A 37 -4.30 -27.33 -9.64
N ASP A 38 -5.04 -26.74 -8.71
CA ASP A 38 -6.43 -26.33 -8.95
C ASP A 38 -6.54 -25.02 -9.73
N LEU A 39 -5.61 -24.07 -9.56
CA LEU A 39 -5.56 -22.85 -10.37
C LEU A 39 -5.40 -23.14 -11.86
N ASN A 40 -4.53 -24.11 -12.20
CA ASN A 40 -4.25 -24.48 -13.59
C ASN A 40 -5.40 -25.26 -14.23
N ALA A 41 -6.04 -26.17 -13.50
CA ALA A 41 -7.19 -26.92 -14.00
C ALA A 41 -8.38 -25.97 -14.26
N ASN A 42 -8.67 -25.07 -13.31
CA ASN A 42 -9.72 -24.07 -13.47
C ASN A 42 -9.42 -23.12 -14.63
N PHE A 43 -8.19 -22.64 -14.79
CA PHE A 43 -7.83 -21.76 -15.89
C PHE A 43 -7.93 -22.42 -17.27
N VAL A 44 -7.55 -23.70 -17.39
CA VAL A 44 -7.65 -24.44 -18.65
C VAL A 44 -9.11 -24.67 -19.04
N ASP A 45 -9.96 -25.11 -18.13
CA ASP A 45 -11.40 -25.30 -18.41
C ASP A 45 -12.09 -23.99 -18.82
N LEU A 46 -11.67 -22.88 -18.20
CA LEU A 46 -12.14 -21.53 -18.49
C LEU A 46 -11.62 -21.00 -19.84
N LEU A 47 -10.38 -21.33 -20.21
CA LEU A 47 -9.84 -21.08 -21.55
C LEU A 47 -10.57 -21.92 -22.61
N LEU A 48 -10.94 -23.16 -22.31
CA LEU A 48 -11.71 -24.03 -23.21
C LEU A 48 -13.10 -23.44 -23.49
N THR A 49 -13.72 -22.73 -22.53
CA THR A 49 -14.96 -21.97 -22.80
C THR A 49 -14.79 -20.80 -23.78
N ILE A 50 -13.56 -20.36 -24.09
CA ILE A 50 -13.29 -19.34 -25.12
C ILE A 50 -13.37 -19.92 -26.53
N GLU A 51 -13.17 -21.23 -26.71
CA GLU A 51 -13.30 -21.88 -28.04
C GLU A 51 -14.74 -21.83 -28.58
N GLU A 52 -15.74 -21.59 -27.72
CA GLU A 52 -17.13 -21.33 -28.11
C GLU A 52 -17.40 -19.87 -28.53
N ASP A 53 -16.33 -19.09 -28.79
CA ASP A 53 -16.30 -17.73 -29.37
C ASP A 53 -16.88 -16.60 -28.48
N VAL A 54 -17.37 -16.91 -27.28
CA VAL A 54 -17.86 -15.91 -26.31
C VAL A 54 -17.22 -16.12 -24.94
N PRO A 55 -16.44 -15.16 -24.41
CA PRO A 55 -15.86 -15.26 -23.07
C PRO A 55 -16.95 -15.33 -21.99
N SER A 56 -16.87 -16.31 -21.09
CA SER A 56 -17.85 -16.48 -20.00
C SER A 56 -17.67 -15.42 -18.90
N GLY A 57 -18.74 -15.12 -18.15
CA GLY A 57 -18.64 -14.23 -16.98
C GLY A 57 -17.76 -14.80 -15.86
N GLU A 58 -17.65 -16.12 -15.78
CA GLU A 58 -16.80 -16.84 -14.82
C GLU A 58 -15.31 -16.60 -15.10
N LEU A 59 -14.93 -16.52 -16.39
CA LEU A 59 -13.58 -16.14 -16.80
C LEU A 59 -13.14 -14.80 -16.20
N PHE A 60 -13.99 -13.80 -16.34
CA PHE A 60 -13.66 -12.49 -15.78
C PHE A 60 -13.67 -12.48 -14.26
N SER A 61 -14.55 -13.26 -13.61
CA SER A 61 -14.51 -13.37 -12.15
C SER A 61 -13.16 -13.91 -11.68
N PHE A 62 -12.70 -15.00 -12.30
CA PHE A 62 -11.39 -15.58 -12.00
C PHE A 62 -10.24 -14.60 -12.28
N LEU A 63 -10.29 -13.85 -13.38
CA LEU A 63 -9.30 -12.82 -13.68
C LEU A 63 -9.28 -11.69 -12.63
N PHE A 64 -10.43 -11.31 -12.07
CA PHE A 64 -10.48 -10.32 -10.99
C PHE A 64 -9.87 -10.87 -9.70
N ASP A 65 -10.18 -12.12 -9.34
CA ASP A 65 -9.66 -12.77 -8.14
C ASP A 65 -8.13 -12.91 -8.22
N LEU A 66 -7.61 -13.34 -9.39
CA LEU A 66 -6.17 -13.39 -9.64
C LEU A 66 -5.51 -12.00 -9.62
N LEU A 67 -6.15 -10.97 -10.19
CA LEU A 67 -5.60 -9.61 -10.15
C LEU A 67 -5.45 -9.12 -8.71
N GLU A 68 -6.43 -9.41 -7.86
CA GLU A 68 -6.40 -9.07 -6.44
C GLU A 68 -5.25 -9.82 -5.74
N GLU A 69 -5.15 -11.14 -5.92
CA GLU A 69 -4.09 -11.97 -5.34
C GLU A 69 -2.69 -11.51 -5.77
N TYR A 70 -2.47 -11.32 -7.07
CA TYR A 70 -1.17 -10.87 -7.59
C TYR A 70 -0.80 -9.45 -7.13
N SER A 71 -1.80 -8.61 -6.84
CA SER A 71 -1.54 -7.29 -6.26
C SER A 71 -1.07 -7.34 -4.80
N GLU A 72 -1.26 -8.48 -4.11
CA GLU A 72 -0.83 -8.65 -2.72
C GLU A 72 0.62 -9.14 -2.59
N LEU A 73 1.13 -9.81 -3.62
CA LEU A 73 2.47 -10.38 -3.68
C LEU A 73 3.55 -9.31 -3.75
N ALA A 74 4.66 -9.51 -3.03
CA ALA A 74 5.82 -8.66 -3.20
C ALA A 74 6.43 -8.85 -4.61
N PRO A 75 7.03 -7.81 -5.23
CA PRO A 75 7.61 -7.92 -6.57
C PRO A 75 8.59 -9.09 -6.74
N HIS A 76 9.33 -9.44 -5.69
CA HIS A 76 10.28 -10.56 -5.69
C HIS A 76 9.62 -11.94 -5.52
N GLU A 77 8.43 -12.02 -4.92
CA GLU A 77 7.68 -13.27 -4.76
C GLU A 77 6.99 -13.68 -6.07
N ALA A 78 6.49 -12.70 -6.83
CA ALA A 78 5.90 -12.90 -8.15
C ALA A 78 6.89 -13.50 -9.17
N GLU A 79 8.17 -13.10 -9.11
CA GLU A 79 9.25 -13.66 -9.94
C GLU A 79 9.65 -15.09 -9.53
N SER A 80 9.47 -15.45 -8.25
CA SER A 80 9.84 -16.76 -7.71
C SER A 80 8.79 -17.85 -7.96
N ARG A 81 7.50 -17.51 -7.90
CA ARG A 81 6.38 -18.43 -8.16
C ARG A 81 6.22 -18.78 -9.65
N THR A 82 6.71 -17.93 -10.55
CA THR A 82 6.53 -18.10 -12.01
C THR A 82 7.63 -18.92 -12.70
N GLY A 83 8.69 -19.31 -12.00
CA GLY A 83 9.69 -20.28 -12.48
C GLY A 83 10.10 -20.11 -13.95
N LYS A 84 10.89 -19.09 -14.30
CA LYS A 84 11.29 -18.77 -15.71
C LYS A 84 10.12 -18.61 -16.71
N GLY A 85 8.87 -18.61 -16.26
CA GLY A 85 7.66 -18.46 -17.05
C GLY A 85 7.16 -17.01 -17.06
N GLN A 86 6.62 -16.61 -18.21
CA GLN A 86 6.01 -15.30 -18.44
C GLN A 86 4.98 -14.96 -17.35
N GLU A 87 5.15 -13.82 -16.69
CA GLU A 87 4.13 -13.28 -15.78
C GLU A 87 2.85 -12.95 -16.56
N LEU A 88 1.67 -13.28 -16.00
CA LEU A 88 0.40 -13.06 -16.68
C LEU A 88 0.15 -11.56 -16.88
N ASP A 89 0.03 -11.14 -18.14
CA ASP A 89 -0.29 -9.77 -18.49
C ASP A 89 -1.81 -9.53 -18.44
N PHE A 90 -2.34 -9.33 -17.24
CA PHE A 90 -3.77 -9.14 -16.98
C PHE A 90 -4.41 -8.07 -17.86
N PHE A 91 -3.67 -6.99 -18.16
CA PHE A 91 -4.16 -5.95 -19.05
C PHE A 91 -4.44 -6.52 -20.44
N SER A 92 -3.45 -7.20 -21.03
CA SER A 92 -3.60 -7.75 -22.38
C SER A 92 -4.73 -8.76 -22.43
N VAL A 93 -4.81 -9.66 -21.45
CA VAL A 93 -5.88 -10.68 -21.39
C VAL A 93 -7.25 -10.01 -21.29
N PHE A 94 -7.44 -9.13 -20.31
CA PHE A 94 -8.73 -8.49 -20.07
C PHE A 94 -9.18 -7.65 -21.26
N PHE A 95 -8.32 -6.74 -21.76
CA PHE A 95 -8.70 -5.79 -22.81
C PHE A 95 -8.69 -6.39 -24.22
N GLN A 96 -8.09 -7.56 -24.46
CA GLN A 96 -8.27 -8.31 -25.72
C GLN A 96 -9.54 -9.15 -25.74
N LEU A 97 -10.01 -9.62 -24.58
CA LEU A 97 -11.26 -10.38 -24.46
C LEU A 97 -12.49 -9.47 -24.41
N LEU A 98 -12.36 -8.29 -23.79
CA LEU A 98 -13.46 -7.34 -23.62
C LEU A 98 -14.22 -7.02 -24.93
N PRO A 99 -13.57 -6.74 -26.08
CA PRO A 99 -14.28 -6.46 -27.34
C PRO A 99 -15.10 -7.64 -27.88
N ARG A 100 -14.79 -8.88 -27.47
CA ARG A 100 -15.56 -10.07 -27.87
C ARG A 100 -16.86 -10.23 -27.11
N CYS A 101 -17.03 -9.49 -26.00
CA CYS A 101 -18.26 -9.47 -25.23
C CYS A 101 -19.27 -8.47 -25.82
N GLY A 102 -20.57 -8.72 -25.66
CA GLY A 102 -21.59 -7.72 -25.98
C GLY A 102 -21.50 -6.48 -25.09
N THR A 103 -21.93 -5.32 -25.59
CA THR A 103 -21.81 -4.01 -24.91
C THR A 103 -22.32 -4.01 -23.47
N SER A 104 -23.45 -4.66 -23.19
CA SER A 104 -24.00 -4.76 -21.84
C SER A 104 -23.05 -5.47 -20.87
N LEU A 105 -22.39 -6.55 -21.33
CA LEU A 105 -21.42 -7.28 -20.53
C LEU A 105 -20.13 -6.47 -20.36
N GLN A 106 -19.64 -5.81 -21.41
CA GLN A 106 -18.46 -4.93 -21.32
C GLN A 106 -18.62 -3.88 -20.23
N VAL A 107 -19.78 -3.22 -20.17
CA VAL A 107 -20.08 -2.20 -19.14
C VAL A 107 -20.10 -2.81 -17.74
N VAL A 108 -20.70 -3.99 -17.55
CA VAL A 108 -20.73 -4.68 -16.24
C VAL A 108 -19.32 -5.04 -15.79
N LEU A 109 -18.49 -5.57 -16.70
CA LEU A 109 -17.11 -5.96 -16.40
C LEU A 109 -16.23 -4.76 -16.08
N LEU A 110 -16.34 -3.68 -16.85
CA LEU A 110 -15.59 -2.45 -16.58
C LEU A 110 -16.01 -1.79 -15.27
N LYS A 111 -17.31 -1.81 -14.92
CA LYS A 111 -17.77 -1.34 -13.60
C LYS A 111 -17.17 -2.16 -12.46
N ARG A 112 -17.19 -3.49 -12.58
CA ARG A 112 -16.58 -4.36 -11.57
C ARG A 112 -15.07 -4.10 -11.45
N LEU A 113 -14.37 -3.89 -12.57
CA LEU A 113 -12.96 -3.50 -12.57
C LEU A 113 -12.75 -2.13 -11.90
N ASN A 114 -13.60 -1.15 -12.21
CA ASN A 114 -13.57 0.18 -11.60
C ASN A 114 -13.76 0.11 -10.09
N ASP A 115 -14.71 -0.69 -9.62
CA ASP A 115 -14.96 -0.90 -8.19
C ASP A 115 -13.74 -1.53 -7.52
N LEU A 116 -13.22 -2.63 -8.06
CA LEU A 116 -12.01 -3.31 -7.55
C LEU A 116 -10.80 -2.38 -7.48
N VAL A 117 -10.52 -1.66 -8.56
CA VAL A 117 -9.41 -0.69 -8.62
C VAL A 117 -9.68 0.46 -7.66
N SER A 118 -10.91 0.92 -7.47
CA SER A 118 -11.18 2.06 -6.58
C SER A 118 -11.01 1.71 -5.09
N GLU A 119 -11.33 0.48 -4.70
CA GLU A 119 -11.35 0.00 -3.32
C GLU A 119 -9.98 -0.45 -2.80
N SER A 120 -9.08 -0.90 -3.69
CA SER A 120 -7.77 -1.44 -3.32
C SER A 120 -6.60 -0.61 -3.86
N ASP A 121 -5.90 0.10 -2.97
CA ASP A 121 -4.67 0.84 -3.32
C ASP A 121 -3.53 -0.08 -3.80
N ARG A 122 -3.56 -1.36 -3.42
CA ARG A 122 -2.61 -2.36 -3.93
C ARG A 122 -2.86 -2.65 -5.40
N VAL A 123 -4.11 -2.90 -5.78
CA VAL A 123 -4.50 -3.09 -7.17
C VAL A 123 -4.19 -1.83 -7.99
N LYS A 124 -4.47 -0.62 -7.47
CA LYS A 124 -4.05 0.64 -8.13
C LYS A 124 -2.54 0.69 -8.34
N GLY A 125 -1.77 0.39 -7.30
CA GLY A 125 -0.30 0.35 -7.35
C GLY A 125 0.20 -0.60 -8.43
N TYR A 126 -0.34 -1.82 -8.48
CA TYR A 126 -0.03 -2.82 -9.50
C TYR A 126 -0.34 -2.30 -10.92
N CYS A 127 -1.55 -1.79 -11.15
CA CYS A 127 -1.96 -1.26 -12.46
C CYS A 127 -1.11 -0.07 -12.91
N CYS A 128 -0.78 0.85 -11.99
CA CYS A 128 0.09 2.00 -12.27
C CYS A 128 1.53 1.55 -12.59
N GLN A 129 2.10 0.61 -11.84
CA GLN A 129 3.44 0.08 -12.09
C GLN A 129 3.57 -0.57 -13.47
N ARG A 130 2.48 -1.19 -13.96
CA ARG A 130 2.38 -1.81 -15.29
C ARG A 130 1.93 -0.84 -16.40
N GLY A 131 1.82 0.45 -16.10
CA GLY A 131 1.56 1.50 -17.09
C GLY A 131 0.17 1.42 -17.74
N TRP A 132 -0.86 0.97 -17.01
CA TRP A 132 -2.20 0.79 -17.56
C TRP A 132 -2.77 2.07 -18.20
N VAL A 133 -2.46 3.26 -17.67
CA VAL A 133 -2.91 4.54 -18.27
C VAL A 133 -2.39 4.70 -19.70
N THR A 134 -1.09 4.50 -19.93
CA THR A 134 -0.50 4.53 -21.28
C THR A 134 -1.14 3.50 -22.20
N ARG A 135 -1.37 2.28 -21.69
CA ARG A 135 -1.90 1.17 -22.49
C ARG A 135 -3.38 1.36 -22.84
N LEU A 136 -4.17 1.97 -21.96
CA LEU A 136 -5.55 2.37 -22.26
C LEU A 136 -5.59 3.44 -23.36
N LEU A 137 -4.73 4.46 -23.27
CA LEU A 137 -4.62 5.48 -24.33
C LEU A 137 -4.21 4.88 -25.67
N HIS A 138 -3.29 3.90 -25.65
CA HIS A 138 -2.90 3.14 -26.83
C HIS A 138 -4.10 2.39 -27.43
N MET A 139 -4.82 1.64 -26.60
CA MET A 139 -6.00 0.89 -27.04
C MET A 139 -7.05 1.83 -27.64
N LEU A 140 -7.34 2.96 -27.00
CA LEU A 140 -8.28 3.95 -27.53
C LEU A 140 -7.84 4.57 -28.86
N HIS A 141 -6.53 4.69 -29.11
CA HIS A 141 -6.00 5.22 -30.37
C HIS A 141 -6.10 4.21 -31.53
N TYR A 142 -5.82 2.93 -31.27
CA TYR A 142 -5.74 1.90 -32.31
C TYR A 142 -7.01 1.05 -32.48
N GLN A 143 -7.85 1.00 -31.45
CA GLN A 143 -9.09 0.23 -31.39
C GLN A 143 -10.17 1.09 -30.72
N PRO A 144 -10.69 2.13 -31.40
CA PRO A 144 -11.78 2.93 -30.86
C PRO A 144 -12.99 2.03 -30.60
N LEU A 145 -13.49 2.07 -29.36
CA LEU A 145 -14.72 1.38 -28.98
C LEU A 145 -15.91 2.29 -29.32
N ASP A 146 -16.84 1.80 -30.12
CA ASP A 146 -17.96 2.61 -30.65
C ASP A 146 -19.01 3.00 -29.58
N SER A 147 -18.95 2.41 -28.38
CA SER A 147 -19.95 2.64 -27.33
C SER A 147 -19.51 3.71 -26.34
N GLU A 148 -20.22 4.84 -26.33
CA GLU A 148 -20.04 5.95 -25.38
C GLU A 148 -20.08 5.49 -23.91
N VAL A 149 -20.95 4.51 -23.59
CA VAL A 149 -21.08 3.98 -22.22
C VAL A 149 -19.82 3.21 -21.81
N VAL A 150 -19.21 2.47 -22.73
CA VAL A 150 -17.96 1.72 -22.50
C VAL A 150 -16.80 2.69 -22.36
N LEU A 151 -16.69 3.68 -23.25
CA LEU A 151 -15.69 4.75 -23.18
C LEU A 151 -15.73 5.49 -21.84
N ARG A 152 -16.93 5.80 -21.36
CA ARG A 152 -17.11 6.44 -20.06
C ARG A 152 -16.53 5.61 -18.91
N GLU A 153 -16.76 4.30 -18.90
CA GLU A 153 -16.21 3.42 -17.86
C GLU A 153 -14.69 3.30 -17.96
N LEU A 154 -14.12 3.29 -19.17
CA LEU A 154 -12.66 3.34 -19.37
C LEU A 154 -12.07 4.65 -18.85
N PHE A 155 -12.74 5.78 -19.07
CA PHE A 155 -12.30 7.07 -18.54
C PHE A 155 -12.39 7.17 -17.02
N ILE A 156 -13.37 6.50 -16.39
CA ILE A 156 -13.43 6.36 -14.93
C ILE A 156 -12.21 5.57 -14.43
N LEU A 157 -11.83 4.48 -15.11
CA LEU A 157 -10.65 3.70 -14.78
C LEU A 157 -9.38 4.54 -14.88
N MET A 158 -9.17 5.23 -16.01
CA MET A 158 -8.03 6.11 -16.21
C MET A 158 -7.99 7.25 -15.19
N GLU A 159 -9.13 7.82 -14.83
CA GLU A 159 -9.20 8.84 -13.79
C GLU A 159 -8.77 8.28 -12.44
N SER A 160 -9.23 7.08 -12.07
CA SER A 160 -8.87 6.41 -10.82
C SER A 160 -7.35 6.19 -10.74
N LEU A 161 -6.77 5.61 -11.79
CA LEU A 161 -5.34 5.31 -11.88
C LEU A 161 -4.48 6.58 -11.93
N GLY A 162 -4.83 7.53 -12.82
CA GLY A 162 -4.06 8.77 -12.98
C GLY A 162 -4.16 9.69 -11.76
N SER A 163 -5.23 9.62 -10.98
CA SER A 163 -5.34 10.34 -9.70
C SER A 163 -4.53 9.69 -8.57
N PHE A 164 -4.20 8.41 -8.69
CA PHE A 164 -3.42 7.66 -7.71
C PHE A 164 -1.93 7.87 -7.92
N SER A 165 -1.43 7.57 -9.12
CA SER A 165 -0.02 7.76 -9.49
C SER A 165 0.08 7.99 -10.99
N LEU A 166 0.71 9.11 -11.38
CA LEU A 166 0.89 9.48 -12.78
C LEU A 166 2.33 9.93 -13.01
N SER A 167 3.05 9.21 -13.86
CA SER A 167 4.41 9.56 -14.25
C SER A 167 4.44 10.79 -15.18
N SER A 168 5.60 11.44 -15.26
CA SER A 168 5.80 12.53 -16.22
C SER A 168 5.68 12.09 -17.68
N LYS A 169 5.93 10.80 -17.98
CA LYS A 169 5.72 10.21 -19.31
C LYS A 169 4.22 10.09 -19.62
N GLU A 170 3.45 9.52 -18.72
CA GLU A 170 2.00 9.35 -18.88
C GLU A 170 1.27 10.69 -18.96
N LEU A 171 1.65 11.67 -18.13
CA LEU A 171 1.08 13.02 -18.20
C LEU A 171 1.33 13.67 -19.57
N LYS A 172 2.56 13.56 -20.10
CA LYS A 172 2.88 14.07 -21.44
C LYS A 172 2.08 13.35 -22.51
N GLN A 173 1.85 12.04 -22.39
CA GLN A 173 1.03 11.28 -23.31
C GLN A 173 -0.45 11.69 -23.25
N LEU A 174 -1.02 11.85 -22.06
CA LEU A 174 -2.39 12.36 -21.87
C LEU A 174 -2.57 13.74 -22.49
N LEU A 175 -1.63 14.66 -22.23
CA LEU A 175 -1.67 16.00 -22.81
C LEU A 175 -1.51 15.96 -24.32
N ARG A 176 -0.58 15.17 -24.86
CA ARG A 176 -0.39 15.01 -26.30
C ARG A 176 -1.64 14.44 -26.98
N PHE A 177 -2.25 13.44 -26.38
CA PHE A 177 -3.52 12.88 -26.83
C PHE A 177 -4.58 13.99 -26.88
N LEU A 178 -4.78 14.76 -25.79
CA LEU A 178 -5.70 15.89 -25.74
C LEU A 178 -5.42 16.98 -26.79
N TYR A 179 -4.15 17.25 -27.10
CA TYR A 179 -3.75 18.24 -28.10
C TYR A 179 -3.75 17.69 -29.53
N GLY A 180 -4.14 16.43 -29.76
CA GLY A 180 -4.12 15.79 -31.08
C GLY A 180 -2.69 15.64 -31.65
N GLN A 181 -1.67 15.63 -30.79
CA GLN A 181 -0.27 15.50 -31.20
C GLN A 181 0.18 14.04 -31.11
N THR A 182 0.71 13.51 -32.20
CA THR A 182 1.32 12.17 -32.22
C THR A 182 2.58 12.11 -31.36
N THR A 183 2.74 11.00 -30.67
CA THR A 183 3.85 10.70 -29.77
C THR A 183 5.06 10.18 -30.56
N PRO A 184 6.31 10.56 -30.22
CA PRO A 184 7.52 10.09 -30.95
C PRO A 184 7.68 8.57 -30.96
N ASP A 185 7.19 7.89 -29.91
CA ASP A 185 7.17 6.41 -29.82
C ASP A 185 6.23 5.75 -30.86
N PHE A 186 5.51 6.53 -31.68
CA PHE A 186 4.50 6.10 -32.65
C PHE A 186 4.82 6.57 -34.09
N GLU A 187 6.04 7.05 -34.32
CA GLU A 187 6.48 7.61 -35.61
C GLU A 187 6.51 6.60 -36.77
N ASP A 188 6.34 5.29 -36.53
CA ASP A 188 6.30 4.27 -37.59
C ASP A 188 4.93 4.10 -38.28
N SER A 189 3.87 4.72 -37.77
CA SER A 189 2.57 4.75 -38.43
C SER A 189 2.20 6.19 -38.72
N GLY A 190 2.20 6.59 -40.00
CA GLY A 190 1.89 7.95 -40.46
C GLY A 190 0.45 8.42 -40.19
N ALA A 191 0.00 8.36 -38.95
CA ALA A 191 -1.26 8.91 -38.48
C ALA A 191 -1.09 10.43 -38.32
N ALA A 192 -1.49 11.16 -39.36
CA ALA A 192 -1.78 12.58 -39.24
C ALA A 192 -2.78 12.80 -38.10
N SER A 193 -2.75 13.97 -37.47
CA SER A 193 -3.79 14.45 -36.55
C SER A 193 -5.17 14.04 -37.08
N ASP A 194 -5.82 13.10 -36.39
CA ASP A 194 -7.11 12.57 -36.83
C ASP A 194 -8.17 13.66 -36.62
N ASP A 195 -8.43 14.41 -37.69
CA ASP A 195 -9.35 15.54 -37.69
C ASP A 195 -10.82 15.08 -37.84
N SER A 196 -11.05 13.76 -37.70
CA SER A 196 -12.34 13.09 -37.75
C SER A 196 -13.30 13.61 -36.65
N PRO A 197 -14.62 13.65 -36.93
CA PRO A 197 -15.64 13.94 -35.92
C PRO A 197 -15.53 13.04 -34.68
N GLU A 198 -15.23 11.76 -34.89
CA GLU A 198 -15.12 10.72 -33.86
C GLU A 198 -13.90 10.97 -32.96
N GLY A 199 -12.74 11.29 -33.56
CA GLY A 199 -11.54 11.67 -32.82
C GLY A 199 -11.76 12.93 -31.97
N LYS A 200 -12.44 13.95 -32.53
CA LYS A 200 -12.78 15.18 -31.79
C LYS A 200 -13.74 14.92 -30.63
N GLN A 201 -14.71 14.01 -30.78
CA GLN A 201 -15.63 13.64 -29.72
C GLN A 201 -14.90 12.93 -28.57
N LEU A 202 -14.02 11.98 -28.90
CA LEU A 202 -13.20 11.27 -27.91
C LEU A 202 -12.33 12.23 -27.08
N LEU A 203 -11.75 13.25 -27.73
CA LEU A 203 -10.97 14.30 -27.05
C LEU A 203 -11.82 15.14 -26.09
N GLN A 204 -13.06 15.50 -26.49
CA GLN A 204 -13.99 16.22 -25.64
C GLN A 204 -14.40 15.41 -24.41
N GLU A 205 -14.62 14.10 -24.58
CA GLU A 205 -14.99 13.21 -23.48
C GLU A 205 -13.81 12.91 -22.53
N LEU A 206 -12.58 12.89 -23.05
CA LEU A 206 -11.37 12.69 -22.25
C LEU A 206 -10.96 13.92 -21.43
N TYR A 207 -11.30 15.12 -21.90
CA TYR A 207 -10.87 16.36 -21.26
C TYR A 207 -11.34 16.50 -19.79
N PRO A 208 -12.61 16.26 -19.42
CA PRO A 208 -13.05 16.33 -18.04
C PRO A 208 -12.34 15.33 -17.10
N PRO A 209 -12.17 14.03 -17.44
CA PRO A 209 -11.33 13.10 -16.68
C PRO A 209 -9.92 13.63 -16.44
N VAL A 210 -9.23 14.14 -17.46
CA VAL A 210 -7.86 14.67 -17.32
C VAL A 210 -7.83 15.90 -16.43
N GLN A 211 -8.78 16.81 -16.55
CA GLN A 211 -8.90 17.94 -15.63
C GLN A 211 -9.11 17.47 -14.18
N ARG A 212 -9.88 16.40 -13.95
CA ARG A 212 -10.08 15.84 -12.60
C ARG A 212 -8.82 15.17 -12.08
N ILE A 213 -8.07 14.46 -12.93
CA ILE A 213 -6.74 13.91 -12.59
C ILE A 213 -5.82 15.05 -12.13
N VAL A 214 -5.67 16.10 -12.94
CA VAL A 214 -4.80 17.25 -12.61
C VAL A 214 -5.25 17.95 -11.33
N LYS A 215 -6.56 18.21 -11.17
CA LYS A 215 -7.10 18.83 -9.94
C LYS A 215 -6.95 17.96 -8.69
N LYS A 216 -7.02 16.63 -8.82
CA LYS A 216 -6.81 15.70 -7.69
C LYS A 216 -5.32 15.62 -7.34
N GLN A 217 -4.44 15.65 -8.33
CA GLN A 217 -2.98 15.75 -8.16
C GLN A 217 -2.58 17.07 -7.48
N GLU A 218 -3.12 18.21 -7.93
CA GLU A 218 -2.91 19.54 -7.32
C GLU A 218 -3.34 19.62 -5.85
N ARG A 219 -4.26 18.74 -5.42
CA ARG A 219 -4.87 18.85 -4.10
C ARG A 219 -4.24 17.99 -3.01
N ARG A 220 -3.35 17.03 -3.31
CA ARG A 220 -3.15 15.97 -2.30
C ARG A 220 -1.83 15.24 -2.12
N TRP A 221 -0.75 15.48 -2.86
CA TRP A 221 0.45 14.65 -2.64
C TRP A 221 1.77 15.42 -2.81
N PRO A 222 2.79 15.16 -1.97
CA PRO A 222 4.14 15.60 -2.23
C PRO A 222 4.66 14.91 -3.51
N SER A 223 5.42 15.64 -4.33
CA SER A 223 5.94 15.16 -5.62
C SER A 223 6.88 13.95 -5.51
N CYS A 224 7.41 13.70 -4.32
CA CYS A 224 8.17 12.51 -3.96
C CYS A 224 7.96 12.22 -2.47
N PHE A 225 7.93 10.95 -2.10
CA PHE A 225 7.82 10.50 -0.72
C PHE A 225 8.46 9.12 -0.54
N TRP A 226 8.80 8.78 0.70
CA TRP A 226 9.14 7.42 1.09
C TRP A 226 7.89 6.72 1.60
N ASP A 227 7.70 5.47 1.18
CA ASP A 227 6.64 4.59 1.68
C ASP A 227 7.25 3.51 2.59
N PHE A 228 6.70 3.38 3.80
CA PHE A 228 7.13 2.42 4.80
C PHE A 228 5.96 1.50 5.15
N ASN A 229 5.92 0.33 4.50
CA ASN A 229 4.83 -0.64 4.62
C ASN A 229 4.88 -1.51 5.90
N GLY A 230 5.96 -1.45 6.69
CA GLY A 230 6.09 -2.15 7.97
C GLY A 230 6.10 -3.68 7.93
N ARG A 231 6.17 -4.32 6.73
CA ARG A 231 6.12 -5.78 6.56
C ARG A 231 7.44 -6.49 6.82
N GLU A 232 8.57 -5.80 6.64
CA GLU A 232 9.90 -6.36 6.84
C GLU A 232 10.69 -5.56 7.88
N ASN A 233 11.64 -6.21 8.57
CA ASN A 233 12.61 -5.60 9.49
C ASN A 233 13.57 -4.57 8.82
N LYS A 234 13.27 -4.14 7.60
CA LYS A 234 14.02 -3.18 6.78
C LYS A 234 13.18 -1.99 6.31
N SER A 235 11.94 -1.87 6.76
CA SER A 235 11.08 -0.72 6.42
C SER A 235 11.40 0.48 7.33
N GLY A 236 12.48 1.20 7.01
CA GLY A 236 12.89 2.38 7.77
C GLY A 236 14.21 2.99 7.31
N VAL A 237 14.47 4.22 7.74
CA VAL A 237 15.76 4.89 7.50
C VAL A 237 16.64 4.72 8.73
N MET A 238 17.73 3.98 8.60
CA MET A 238 18.74 3.91 9.65
C MET A 238 19.67 5.11 9.56
N ILE A 239 19.79 5.83 10.67
CA ILE A 239 20.72 6.95 10.80
C ILE A 239 21.97 6.44 11.55
N PRO A 240 23.20 6.84 11.17
CA PRO A 240 24.40 6.50 11.92
C PRO A 240 24.29 6.88 13.39
N THR A 241 24.86 6.05 14.27
CA THR A 241 24.87 6.31 15.71
C THR A 241 25.55 7.63 16.01
N TRP A 242 24.86 8.52 16.72
CA TRP A 242 25.44 9.79 17.16
C TRP A 242 26.48 9.52 18.24
N LYS A 243 27.68 10.09 18.07
CA LYS A 243 28.73 10.04 19.10
C LYS A 243 28.45 10.98 20.29
N SER A 244 27.52 11.92 20.14
CA SER A 244 27.12 12.86 21.18
C SER A 244 25.84 12.42 21.89
N VAL A 245 25.73 12.75 23.18
CA VAL A 245 24.54 12.52 24.01
C VAL A 245 23.30 13.16 23.37
N TRP A 246 22.33 12.33 22.97
CA TRP A 246 21.03 12.76 22.46
C TRP A 246 19.89 12.15 23.29
N PRO A 247 18.89 12.93 23.72
CA PRO A 247 18.67 14.34 23.36
C PRO A 247 19.44 15.34 24.22
N LEU A 248 19.57 16.57 23.68
CA LEU A 248 20.25 17.70 24.33
C LEU A 248 19.47 18.18 25.56
N ASN A 249 20.16 18.85 26.49
CA ASN A 249 19.58 19.31 27.76
C ASN A 249 18.41 20.30 27.62
N ASP A 250 18.11 20.81 26.43
CA ASP A 250 17.07 21.83 26.20
C ASP A 250 15.80 21.28 25.51
N GLY A 251 15.73 19.96 25.33
CA GLY A 251 14.61 19.33 24.64
C GLY A 251 14.94 18.87 23.22
N TYR A 252 13.92 18.40 22.51
CA TYR A 252 14.02 18.09 21.09
C TYR A 252 12.71 18.39 20.36
N SER A 253 12.79 18.44 19.03
CA SER A 253 11.61 18.47 18.18
C SER A 253 11.79 17.50 17.02
N PHE A 254 10.74 16.75 16.72
CA PHE A 254 10.60 15.97 15.50
C PHE A 254 9.59 16.65 14.60
N CYS A 255 9.91 16.83 13.32
CA CYS A 255 9.03 17.46 12.34
C CYS A 255 9.02 16.63 11.06
N ALA A 256 7.84 16.30 10.54
CA ALA A 256 7.72 15.59 9.26
C ALA A 256 6.38 15.90 8.58
N TRP A 257 6.39 15.82 7.25
CA TRP A 257 5.17 15.59 6.48
C TRP A 257 4.91 14.10 6.43
N LEU A 258 3.71 13.67 6.79
CA LEU A 258 3.33 12.25 6.79
C LEU A 258 1.87 12.06 6.37
N SER A 259 1.59 10.87 5.83
CA SER A 259 0.25 10.38 5.52
C SER A 259 0.13 8.95 6.05
N ILE A 260 -1.07 8.58 6.52
CA ILE A 260 -1.36 7.24 7.04
C ILE A 260 -2.29 6.55 6.04
N SER A 261 -1.83 5.45 5.41
CA SER A 261 -2.59 4.70 4.41
C SER A 261 -3.56 3.69 5.04
N SER A 262 -3.12 2.93 6.04
CA SER A 262 -3.94 1.88 6.68
C SER A 262 -3.82 1.85 8.20
N ASN A 263 -4.92 1.47 8.86
CA ASN A 263 -4.99 1.22 10.31
C ASN A 263 -5.39 -0.24 10.60
N LYS A 264 -5.38 -1.12 9.59
CA LYS A 264 -6.01 -2.46 9.70
C LYS A 264 -5.33 -3.36 10.75
N ASP A 265 -4.07 -3.11 11.11
CA ASP A 265 -3.30 -3.99 11.99
C ASP A 265 -2.95 -3.41 13.37
N VAL A 266 -3.55 -2.27 13.73
CA VAL A 266 -3.42 -1.78 15.11
C VAL A 266 -4.70 -2.10 15.86
N LEU A 267 -4.66 -3.23 16.59
CA LEU A 267 -5.75 -3.75 17.42
C LEU A 267 -6.54 -2.61 18.09
N PRO A 268 -7.89 -2.64 18.03
CA PRO A 268 -8.70 -1.60 18.64
C PRO A 268 -8.46 -1.57 20.15
N LEU A 269 -8.17 -0.37 20.69
CA LEU A 269 -8.30 -0.12 22.14
C LEU A 269 -9.72 -0.56 22.53
N ASN A 270 -9.84 -1.68 23.25
CA ASN A 270 -11.12 -2.20 23.73
C ASN A 270 -11.92 -1.07 24.38
N ARG A 271 -13.14 -0.85 23.87
CA ARG A 271 -14.10 0.13 24.36
C ARG A 271 -14.34 -0.13 25.86
N GLY A 272 -13.80 0.72 26.73
CA GLY A 272 -14.20 0.79 28.13
C GLY A 272 -13.12 0.58 29.20
N ARG A 273 -11.86 0.27 28.87
CA ARG A 273 -10.77 0.28 29.85
C ARG A 273 -9.67 1.25 29.44
N ARG A 274 -9.12 1.98 30.42
CA ARG A 274 -7.97 2.89 30.25
C ARG A 274 -6.89 2.15 29.48
N SER A 275 -6.60 2.67 28.28
CA SER A 275 -5.39 2.45 27.47
C SER A 275 -4.57 1.20 27.77
N LEU A 276 -4.61 0.22 26.85
CA LEU A 276 -3.65 -0.88 26.83
C LEU A 276 -2.21 -0.34 26.76
N PRO A 277 -1.24 -0.94 27.48
CA PRO A 277 0.16 -0.57 27.37
C PRO A 277 0.61 -0.64 25.89
N PRO A 278 1.45 0.30 25.42
CA PRO A 278 1.93 0.29 24.04
C PRO A 278 2.57 -1.04 23.65
N GLU A 279 3.15 -1.74 24.63
CA GLU A 279 3.77 -3.06 24.53
C GLU A 279 2.87 -4.16 23.95
N GLN A 280 1.54 -4.00 23.98
CA GLN A 280 0.58 -4.99 23.49
C GLN A 280 0.05 -4.71 22.07
N ALA A 281 0.54 -3.66 21.39
CA ALA A 281 0.23 -3.43 19.98
C ALA A 281 1.13 -4.26 19.06
N THR A 282 0.52 -5.09 18.21
CA THR A 282 1.18 -6.01 17.26
C THR A 282 1.98 -5.28 16.18
N ILE A 283 1.51 -4.11 15.72
CA ILE A 283 2.22 -3.24 14.78
C ILE A 283 2.24 -1.82 15.33
N ARG A 284 3.44 -1.21 15.34
CA ARG A 284 3.68 0.18 15.75
C ARG A 284 4.45 0.88 14.65
N PRO A 285 3.79 1.67 13.79
CA PRO A 285 4.48 2.47 12.80
C PRO A 285 5.27 3.58 13.51
N HIS A 286 6.57 3.38 13.67
CA HIS A 286 7.48 4.34 14.30
C HIS A 286 7.83 5.46 13.32
N LEU A 287 7.71 6.70 13.78
CA LEU A 287 8.28 7.87 13.14
C LEU A 287 9.76 8.02 13.50
N PHE A 288 10.12 7.69 14.73
CA PHE A 288 11.49 7.43 15.14
C PHE A 288 11.54 6.52 16.36
N SER A 289 12.68 5.85 16.52
CA SER A 289 13.06 5.09 17.71
C SER A 289 14.53 5.33 17.97
N PHE A 290 14.85 6.03 19.06
CA PHE A 290 16.23 6.29 19.47
C PHE A 290 16.45 5.69 20.86
N ALA A 291 17.42 4.80 20.97
CA ALA A 291 17.77 4.15 22.23
C ALA A 291 19.29 4.10 22.41
N CYS A 292 19.72 4.19 23.66
CA CYS A 292 21.08 3.94 24.12
C CYS A 292 21.20 2.50 24.64
N ASP A 293 22.44 1.97 24.67
CA ASP A 293 22.74 0.60 25.12
C ASP A 293 22.29 0.31 26.57
N ASP A 294 22.18 1.35 27.39
CA ASP A 294 21.69 1.28 28.77
C ASP A 294 20.15 1.22 28.89
N GLY A 295 19.43 1.25 27.77
CA GLY A 295 17.97 1.17 27.70
C GLY A 295 17.27 2.52 27.89
N ARG A 296 17.99 3.65 27.94
CA ARG A 296 17.39 4.99 27.85
C ARG A 296 17.05 5.30 26.39
N GLY A 297 16.02 6.10 26.17
CA GLY A 297 15.60 6.40 24.81
C GLY A 297 14.23 7.01 24.69
N MET A 298 13.84 7.28 23.44
CA MET A 298 12.56 7.89 23.10
C MET A 298 12.02 7.28 21.82
N GLU A 299 10.71 7.10 21.79
CA GLU A 299 10.00 6.57 20.63
C GLU A 299 8.78 7.45 20.34
N LEU A 300 8.53 7.65 19.06
CA LEU A 300 7.33 8.30 18.55
C LEU A 300 6.70 7.37 17.53
N PHE A 301 5.48 6.90 17.79
CA PHE A 301 4.81 5.93 16.94
C PHE A 301 3.30 6.08 16.97
N PHE A 302 2.64 5.49 15.98
CA PHE A 302 1.19 5.43 15.93
C PHE A 302 0.65 4.21 16.68
N VAL A 303 -0.44 4.43 17.42
CA VAL A 303 -1.34 3.38 17.87
C VAL A 303 -2.73 3.69 17.30
N SER A 304 -3.16 2.89 16.35
CA SER A 304 -4.36 3.11 15.54
C SER A 304 -4.26 4.44 14.79
N GLN A 305 -4.99 5.46 15.20
CA GLN A 305 -5.03 6.79 14.59
C GLN A 305 -4.50 7.89 15.52
N TYR A 306 -3.83 7.50 16.60
CA TYR A 306 -3.33 8.39 17.64
C TYR A 306 -1.81 8.28 17.73
N LEU A 307 -1.18 9.41 18.00
CA LEU A 307 0.26 9.50 18.16
C LEU A 307 0.64 9.27 19.62
N VAL A 308 1.65 8.43 19.86
CA VAL A 308 2.15 8.06 21.18
C VAL A 308 3.61 8.46 21.31
N VAL A 309 3.96 9.07 22.44
CA VAL A 309 5.35 9.37 22.82
C VAL A 309 5.71 8.49 24.00
N LEU A 310 6.79 7.74 23.87
CA LEU A 310 7.34 6.88 24.91
C LEU A 310 8.74 7.38 25.28
N SER A 311 8.99 7.50 26.58
CA SER A 311 10.26 7.92 27.17
C SER A 311 10.77 6.82 28.10
N ARG A 312 11.97 6.29 27.82
CA ARG A 312 12.65 5.25 28.61
C ARG A 312 13.75 5.86 29.48
N GLN A 313 13.79 5.42 30.73
CA GLN A 313 14.73 5.81 31.78
C GLN A 313 15.54 4.58 32.21
N GLY A 314 16.13 3.88 31.25
CA GLY A 314 16.80 2.59 31.44
C GLY A 314 15.86 1.40 31.20
N LYS A 315 16.39 0.19 31.35
CA LYS A 315 15.73 -1.07 30.93
C LYS A 315 14.31 -1.29 31.47
N ASN A 316 14.04 -0.90 32.72
CA ASN A 316 12.81 -1.26 33.43
C ASN A 316 11.89 -0.07 33.77
N LYS A 317 12.28 1.16 33.41
CA LYS A 317 11.52 2.36 33.77
C LYS A 317 11.17 3.12 32.50
N HIS A 318 9.88 3.21 32.21
CA HIS A 318 9.38 3.97 31.08
C HIS A 318 8.11 4.72 31.45
N ALA A 319 7.78 5.74 30.68
CA ALA A 319 6.49 6.42 30.72
C ALA A 319 6.08 6.77 29.29
N TRP A 320 4.79 6.92 29.07
CA TRP A 320 4.27 7.26 27.76
C TRP A 320 3.03 8.14 27.88
N ILE A 321 2.75 8.91 26.83
CA ILE A 321 1.51 9.66 26.65
C ILE A 321 0.95 9.36 25.26
N LYS A 322 -0.37 9.46 25.13
CA LYS A 322 -1.08 9.34 23.85
C LYS A 322 -1.83 10.65 23.61
N PHE A 323 -1.59 11.28 22.48
CA PHE A 323 -2.37 12.43 22.04
C PHE A 323 -3.79 12.01 21.65
N ASN A 324 -4.77 12.86 21.91
CA ASN A 324 -6.17 12.66 21.58
C ASN A 324 -6.53 13.14 20.17
N TYR A 325 -5.63 13.89 19.52
CA TYR A 325 -5.80 14.27 18.11
C TYR A 325 -5.95 13.03 17.22
N ARG A 326 -7.04 12.99 16.45
CA ARG A 326 -7.40 11.86 15.59
C ARG A 326 -6.95 12.13 14.16
N PHE A 327 -5.89 11.46 13.73
CA PHE A 327 -5.43 11.52 12.34
C PHE A 327 -6.41 10.78 11.41
N LYS A 328 -6.66 11.37 10.23
CA LYS A 328 -7.47 10.74 9.17
C LYS A 328 -6.55 10.05 8.17
N LYS A 329 -7.01 8.95 7.60
CA LYS A 329 -6.29 8.22 6.55
C LYS A 329 -6.21 9.04 5.26
N GLU A 330 -5.24 8.69 4.43
CA GLU A 330 -5.06 9.22 3.06
C GLU A 330 -5.05 10.75 3.03
N ARG A 331 -4.43 11.34 4.05
CA ARG A 331 -4.30 12.78 4.21
C ARG A 331 -2.92 13.11 4.72
N TRP A 332 -2.29 14.06 4.03
CA TRP A 332 -1.03 14.64 4.48
C TRP A 332 -1.23 15.59 5.65
N TYR A 333 -0.35 15.44 6.62
CA TYR A 333 -0.23 16.29 7.79
C TYR A 333 1.22 16.73 7.91
N PHE A 334 1.43 18.02 8.16
CA PHE A 334 2.67 18.45 8.78
C PHE A 334 2.53 18.22 10.29
N VAL A 335 3.34 17.32 10.83
CA VAL A 335 3.35 16.98 12.25
C VAL A 335 4.65 17.47 12.86
N ALA A 336 4.55 18.20 13.97
CA ALA A 336 5.70 18.48 14.82
C ALA A 336 5.41 18.08 16.26
N VAL A 337 6.33 17.35 16.87
CA VAL A 337 6.29 16.95 18.27
C VAL A 337 7.51 17.54 18.97
N ALA A 338 7.28 18.44 19.92
CA ALA A 338 8.33 19.07 20.71
C ALA A 338 8.29 18.55 22.15
N HIS A 339 9.39 18.00 22.66
CA HIS A 339 9.53 17.68 24.08
C HIS A 339 10.43 18.72 24.73
N ILE A 340 9.81 19.60 25.52
CA ILE A 340 10.47 20.69 26.21
C ILE A 340 10.95 20.20 27.56
N TYR A 341 12.27 20.26 27.78
CA TYR A 341 12.87 19.94 29.07
C TYR A 341 12.68 21.10 30.06
N HIS A 342 12.40 20.75 31.31
CA HIS A 342 12.35 21.69 32.42
C HIS A 342 13.09 21.08 33.60
N PHE A 343 14.06 21.82 34.15
CA PHE A 343 14.84 21.37 35.30
C PHE A 343 14.04 21.38 36.61
N LEU A 344 13.24 22.43 36.84
CA LEU A 344 12.50 22.65 38.11
C LEU A 344 11.01 22.26 38.04
N ARG A 345 10.50 21.96 36.85
CA ARG A 345 9.07 21.65 36.63
C ARG A 345 8.93 20.42 35.76
N ARG A 346 7.71 19.90 35.63
CA ARG A 346 7.44 18.77 34.75
C ARG A 346 7.70 19.18 33.31
N SER A 347 8.51 18.38 32.62
CA SER A 347 8.74 18.53 31.18
C SER A 347 7.45 18.29 30.40
N GLU A 348 7.35 18.93 29.24
CA GLU A 348 6.11 19.04 28.46
C GLU A 348 6.32 18.49 27.06
N VAL A 349 5.28 17.88 26.49
CA VAL A 349 5.26 17.43 25.10
C VAL A 349 4.13 18.14 24.37
N LEU A 350 4.49 18.83 23.30
CA LEU A 350 3.58 19.61 22.48
C LEU A 350 3.39 18.90 21.14
N LEU A 351 2.15 18.74 20.71
CA LEU A 351 1.80 18.28 19.37
C LEU A 351 1.30 19.47 18.55
N TYR A 352 1.96 19.70 17.42
CA TYR A 352 1.53 20.61 16.38
C TYR A 352 1.08 19.82 15.15
N VAL A 353 -0.06 20.21 14.58
CA VAL A 353 -0.58 19.65 13.34
C VAL A 353 -0.88 20.80 12.38
N ASN A 354 -0.28 20.75 11.19
CA ASN A 354 -0.38 21.79 10.16
C ASN A 354 -0.04 23.20 10.69
N GLY A 355 1.00 23.27 11.53
CA GLY A 355 1.49 24.52 12.12
C GLY A 355 0.71 25.02 13.33
N GLN A 356 -0.37 24.33 13.75
CA GLN A 356 -1.17 24.72 14.91
C GLN A 356 -0.90 23.81 16.10
N LEU A 357 -0.72 24.40 17.29
CA LEU A 357 -0.67 23.64 18.54
C LEU A 357 -2.03 23.01 18.80
N VAL A 358 -2.11 21.68 18.77
CA VAL A 358 -3.37 20.95 18.98
C VAL A 358 -3.48 20.41 20.39
N GLU A 359 -2.37 20.04 21.03
CA GLU A 359 -2.39 19.41 22.35
C GLU A 359 -1.05 19.58 23.08
N GLN A 360 -1.13 19.74 24.40
CA GLN A 360 0.00 19.79 25.31
C GLN A 360 -0.23 18.77 26.43
N GLN A 361 0.78 17.93 26.70
CA GLN A 361 0.77 16.96 27.79
C GLN A 361 2.10 16.98 28.56
N TYR A 362 2.15 16.30 29.70
CA TYR A 362 3.36 16.19 30.52
C TYR A 362 3.94 14.79 30.40
N LEU A 363 5.25 14.70 30.10
CA LEU A 363 5.98 13.44 30.05
C LEU A 363 7.38 13.64 30.58
N ILE A 364 7.87 12.65 31.34
CA ILE A 364 9.23 12.66 31.86
C ILE A 364 10.25 12.71 30.73
N TYR A 365 11.26 13.58 30.88
CA TYR A 365 12.37 13.67 29.95
C TYR A 365 13.46 12.66 30.30
N PRO A 366 14.03 11.89 29.33
CA PRO A 366 15.06 10.90 29.59
C PRO A 366 16.27 11.57 30.23
N LYS A 367 16.70 11.07 31.40
CA LYS A 367 17.93 11.55 32.04
C LYS A 367 19.12 10.90 31.36
N ILE A 368 19.84 11.66 30.54
CA ILE A 368 21.10 11.17 29.96
C ILE A 368 22.25 11.83 30.70
N ASP A 369 22.98 11.01 31.45
CA ASP A 369 24.18 11.46 32.15
C ASP A 369 25.27 11.71 31.12
N ARG A 370 25.94 12.87 31.23
CA ARG A 370 27.15 13.14 30.47
C ARG A 370 28.27 12.26 31.04
N TYR A 371 28.84 11.39 30.22
CA TYR A 371 30.14 10.79 30.51
C TYR A 371 31.23 11.85 30.36
#